data_AF-Q0JNJ3-F1
#
_entry.id   AF-Q0JNJ3-F1
#
_cell.length_a   1.000
_cell.length_b   1.000
_cell.length_c   1.000
_cell.angle_alpha   90.00
_cell.angle_beta   90.00
_cell.angle_gamma   90.00
#
_symmetry.space_group_name_H-M   'P 1'
#
loop_
_entity.id
_entity.type
_entity.pdbx_description
1 polymer ?
#
loop_
_entity_poly.entity_id
_entity_poly.type
_entity_poly.pdbx_seq_one_letter_code
_entity_poly.pdbx_strand_id
1 'polypeptide(L)' 'NLSQTPWLDNRHVVFGHVLEGMDVVKNLESQETSRSDIPKQPCRIVNCGELPVDG' A
#
# COMPACT_ATOMS: atom_id res chain seq x y z
N ASN A 1 4.46 10.15 2.93
CA ASN A 1 5.22 9.84 4.15
C ASN A 1 5.59 8.34 4.25
N LEU A 2 5.39 7.55 3.19
CA LEU A 2 5.93 6.19 3.11
C LEU A 2 7.43 6.22 3.32
N SER A 3 7.87 5.57 4.40
CA SER A 3 9.24 5.59 4.90
C SER A 3 9.60 4.21 5.43
N GLN A 4 10.89 3.97 5.63
CA GLN A 4 11.36 2.69 6.17
C GLN A 4 10.82 2.48 7.58
N THR A 5 10.45 1.24 7.91
CA THR A 5 9.90 0.86 9.21
C THR A 5 10.74 -0.22 9.91
N PRO A 6 12.01 0.04 10.30
CA PRO A 6 12.90 -1.00 10.85
C PRO A 6 12.39 -1.65 12.13
N TRP A 7 11.51 -0.98 12.89
CA TRP A 7 10.91 -1.54 14.10
C TRP A 7 9.96 -2.72 13.83
N LEU A 8 9.59 -2.98 12.57
CA LEU A 8 8.79 -4.12 12.15
C LEU A 8 9.65 -5.32 11.70
N ASP A 9 10.98 -5.15 11.57
CA ASP A 9 11.88 -6.22 11.15
C ASP A 9 11.83 -7.41 12.11
N ASN A 10 11.81 -8.63 11.56
CA ASN A 10 11.62 -9.90 12.29
C ASN A 10 10.29 -10.02 13.06
N ARG A 11 9.37 -9.06 12.93
CA ARG A 11 8.02 -9.08 13.53
C ARG A 11 6.92 -9.20 12.47
N HIS A 12 7.15 -8.64 11.28
CA HIS A 12 6.26 -8.75 10.13
C HIS A 12 7.01 -9.36 8.96
N VAL A 13 6.43 -10.39 8.33
CA VAL A 13 7.03 -11.08 7.19
C VAL A 13 6.86 -10.23 5.93
N VAL A 14 7.96 -9.89 5.27
CA VAL A 14 7.95 -9.26 3.95
C VAL A 14 7.75 -10.35 2.89
N PHE A 15 6.70 -10.25 2.09
CA PHE A 15 6.34 -11.24 1.05
C PHE A 15 6.44 -10.71 -0.38
N GLY A 16 6.82 -9.44 -0.57
CA GLY A 16 6.93 -8.83 -1.88
C GLY A 16 7.21 -7.33 -1.80
N HIS A 17 7.28 -6.69 -2.98
CA HIS A 17 7.40 -5.25 -3.11
C HIS A 17 6.62 -4.76 -4.33
N VAL A 18 6.27 -3.48 -4.33
CA VAL A 18 5.56 -2.83 -5.44
C VAL A 18 6.55 -2.60 -6.59
N LEU A 19 6.27 -3.18 -7.77
CA LEU A 19 7.05 -2.95 -8.99
C LEU A 19 6.57 -1.71 -9.75
N GLU A 20 5.25 -1.54 -9.86
CA GLU A 20 4.61 -0.44 -10.60
C GLU A 20 3.43 0.15 -9.80
N GLY A 21 3.06 1.40 -10.09
CA GLY A 21 1.90 2.06 -9.46
C GLY A 21 2.18 2.67 -8.07
N MET A 22 3.44 2.93 -7.73
CA MET A 22 3.79 3.54 -6.43
C MET A 22 3.26 4.97 -6.28
N ASP A 23 3.00 5.67 -7.38
CA ASP A 23 2.30 6.96 -7.43
C ASP A 23 0.84 6.82 -6.97
N VAL A 24 0.14 5.76 -7.38
CA VAL A 24 -1.21 5.44 -6.89
C VAL A 24 -1.18 5.17 -5.39
N VAL A 25 -0.20 4.40 -4.91
CA VAL A 25 -0.03 4.14 -3.46
C VAL A 25 0.22 5.45 -2.69
N LYS A 26 1.05 6.35 -3.21
CA LYS A 26 1.31 7.67 -2.60
C LYS A 26 0.08 8.57 -2.63
N ASN A 27 -0.70 8.54 -3.72
CA ASN A 27 -1.96 9.28 -3.80
C ASN A 27 -2.96 8.79 -2.76
N LEU A 28 -3.04 7.46 -2.57
CA LEU A 28 -3.86 6.83 -1.53
C LEU A 28 -3.41 7.24 -0.13
N GLU A 29 -2.10 7.25 0.12
CA GLU A 29 -1.51 7.68 1.37
C GLU A 29 -1.85 9.14 1.72
N SER A 30 -1.93 10.01 0.70
CA SER A 30 -2.22 11.44 0.89
C SER A 30 -3.70 11.77 1.13
N GLN A 31 -4.60 10.78 1.10
CA GLN A 31 -6.03 11.03 1.29
C GLN A 31 -6.32 11.56 2.69
N GLU A 32 -7.31 12.45 2.79
CA GLU A 32 -7.74 12.95 4.09
C GLU A 32 -8.32 11.83 4.95
N THR A 33 -7.81 11.71 6.17
CA THR A 33 -8.29 10.77 7.18
C THR A 33 -9.02 11.50 8.31
N SER A 34 -9.82 10.74 9.05
CA SER A 34 -10.36 11.18 10.33
C SER A 34 -9.28 11.14 11.42
N ARG A 35 -9.62 11.55 12.64
CA ARG A 35 -8.71 11.45 13.80
C ARG A 35 -8.37 10.01 14.21
N SER A 36 -9.09 9.02 13.68
CA SER A 36 -8.85 7.60 13.91
C SER A 36 -8.26 6.91 12.69
N ASP A 37 -7.60 7.67 11.80
CA ASP A 37 -6.92 7.21 10.60
C ASP A 37 -7.82 6.50 9.57
N ILE A 38 -9.13 6.76 9.63
CA ILE A 38 -10.10 6.24 8.65
C ILE A 38 -10.20 7.23 7.49
N PRO A 39 -9.97 6.81 6.22
CA PRO A 39 -10.16 7.67 5.06
C PRO A 39 -11.57 8.26 5.01
N LYS A 40 -11.68 9.57 4.78
CA LYS A 40 -12.99 10.24 4.64
C LYS A 40 -13.71 9.83 3.35
N GLN A 41 -12.94 9.51 2.31
CA GLN A 41 -13.44 8.97 1.06
C GLN A 41 -13.11 7.47 0.97
N PRO A 42 -14.07 6.62 0.53
CA PRO A 42 -13.81 5.19 0.40
C PRO A 42 -12.67 4.88 -0.57
N CYS A 43 -11.65 4.21 -0.06
CA CYS A 43 -10.50 3.70 -0.80
C CYS A 43 -10.70 2.21 -1.05
N ARG A 44 -10.93 1.77 -2.29
CA ARG A 44 -11.34 0.39 -2.60
C ARG A 44 -10.49 -0.22 -3.71
N ILE A 45 -10.16 -1.51 -3.55
CA ILE A 45 -9.66 -2.34 -4.65
C ILE A 45 -10.86 -2.70 -5.51
N VAL A 46 -10.96 -2.09 -6.68
CA VAL A 46 -12.08 -2.32 -7.62
C VAL A 46 -11.87 -3.53 -8.53
N ASN A 47 -10.61 -3.94 -8.73
CA ASN A 47 -10.24 -5.13 -9.49
C ASN A 47 -8.85 -5.63 -9.02
N CYS A 48 -8.62 -6.93 -9.09
CA CYS A 48 -7.32 -7.56 -8.79
C CYS A 48 -7.18 -8.89 -9.55
N GLY A 49 -5.94 -9.38 -9.64
CA GLY A 49 -5.64 -10.65 -10.29
C GLY A 49 -4.14 -10.94 -10.27
N GLU A 50 -3.75 -11.95 -11.02
CA GLU A 50 -2.35 -12.38 -11.18
C GLU A 50 -1.90 -12.02 -12.59
N LEU A 51 -0.69 -11.47 -12.71
CA LEU A 51 -0.04 -11.32 -14.01
C LEU A 51 0.66 -12.64 -14.36
N PRO A 52 0.68 -13.04 -15.64
CA PRO A 52 1.52 -14.14 -16.07
C PRO A 52 2.96 -13.89 -15.61
N VAL A 53 3.58 -14.90 -15.02
CA VAL A 53 5.01 -14.86 -14.76
C VAL A 53 5.67 -15.10 -16.11
N ASP A 54 6.30 -14.07 -16.67
CA ASP A 54 7.21 -14.26 -17.78
C ASP A 54 8.34 -15.17 -17.28
N GLY A 55 8.41 -16.38 -17.82
CA GLY A 55 9.43 -17.37 -17.50
C GLY A 55 10.79 -17.01 -18.05
#